data_AF-A0A925L3M2-F1
#
_entry.id   AF-A0A925L3M2-F1
#
_cell.length_a   1.000
_cell.length_b   1.000
_cell.length_c   1.000
_cell.angle_alpha   90.00
_cell.angle_beta   90.00
_cell.angle_gamma   90.00
#
_symmetry.space_group_name_H-M   'P 1'
#
loop_
_entity.id
_entity.type
_entity.pdbx_description
1 polymer ?
#
loop_
_entity_poly.entity_id
_entity_poly.type
_entity_poly.pdbx_seq_one_letter_code
_entity_poly.pdbx_strand_id
1 'polypeptide(L)'
;MTAAAWSAGCTALEEYQTEKNDGGGVRKGRADLYVYSPTAKSSVGIEAKQAWVTPETSVDSMIKVVKRANNDAMDGNDADFRAGAVFFTLKISNRVGIGEFVDRTLDTLRMLPIQPDLLAWSTPRIRARTRVRDDKKVFHYWPGVILFIRRAKNRL
;
A
#
# COMPACT_ATOMS: atom_id res chain seq x y z
N MET A 1 0.67 -0.32 -10.17
CA MET A 1 2.13 -0.33 -9.88
C MET A 1 2.92 -0.86 -11.06
N THR A 2 2.47 -1.92 -11.73
CA THR A 2 3.08 -2.54 -12.93
C THR A 2 3.45 -1.53 -14.03
N ALA A 3 2.52 -0.68 -14.45
CA ALA A 3 2.81 0.35 -15.45
C ALA A 3 3.93 1.32 -15.02
N ALA A 4 4.02 1.65 -13.73
CA ALA A 4 5.10 2.48 -13.20
C ALA A 4 6.45 1.75 -13.22
N ALA A 5 6.46 0.44 -12.91
CA ALA A 5 7.66 -0.39 -13.03
C ALA A 5 8.16 -0.45 -14.47
N TRP A 6 7.27 -0.68 -15.44
CA TRP A 6 7.64 -0.66 -16.87
C TRP A 6 8.18 0.70 -17.32
N SER A 7 7.55 1.79 -16.87
CA SER A 7 8.01 3.15 -17.16
C SER A 7 9.41 3.43 -16.58
N ALA A 8 9.78 2.74 -15.49
CA ALA A 8 11.10 2.81 -14.88
C ALA A 8 12.13 1.86 -15.53
N GLY A 9 11.78 1.16 -16.61
CA GLY A 9 12.64 0.19 -17.28
C GLY A 9 12.74 -1.17 -16.58
N CYS A 10 11.85 -1.44 -15.63
CA CYS A 10 11.75 -2.74 -14.96
C CYS A 10 10.75 -3.66 -15.68
N THR A 11 10.86 -4.96 -15.45
CA THR A 11 9.82 -5.93 -15.80
C THR A 11 8.95 -6.18 -14.57
N ALA A 12 7.65 -6.40 -14.77
CA ALA A 12 6.73 -6.65 -13.67
C ALA A 12 5.68 -7.70 -14.04
N LEU A 13 5.33 -8.54 -13.07
CA LEU A 13 4.32 -9.60 -13.18
C LEU A 13 3.31 -9.46 -12.03
N GLU A 14 2.03 -9.41 -12.36
CA GLU A 14 0.94 -9.36 -11.37
C GLU A 14 0.47 -10.76 -11.04
N GLU A 15 -0.04 -10.94 -9.82
CA GLU A 15 -0.73 -12.16 -9.36
C GLU A 15 0.05 -13.47 -9.57
N TYR A 16 1.37 -13.42 -9.46
CA TYR A 16 2.22 -14.57 -9.75
C TYR A 16 2.23 -15.58 -8.60
N GLN A 17 2.47 -16.85 -8.95
CA GLN A 17 2.51 -17.95 -8.00
C GLN A 17 3.82 -17.93 -7.21
N THR A 18 3.71 -18.08 -5.89
CA THR A 18 4.86 -18.03 -4.98
C THR A 18 4.87 -19.24 -4.06
N GLU A 19 6.01 -19.45 -3.42
CA GLU A 19 6.12 -20.31 -2.27
C GLU A 19 6.15 -19.44 -1.00
N LYS A 20 5.29 -19.79 -0.03
CA LYS A 20 5.22 -19.13 1.28
C LYS A 20 5.62 -20.11 2.37
N ASN A 21 6.41 -19.67 3.35
CA ASN A 21 6.72 -20.44 4.54
C ASN A 21 5.54 -20.40 5.51
N ASP A 22 5.10 -21.56 6.02
CA ASP A 22 4.01 -21.63 6.99
C ASP A 22 4.33 -22.59 8.13
N GLY A 23 5.02 -22.09 9.16
CA GLY A 23 5.15 -22.72 10.49
C GLY A 23 5.69 -24.16 10.57
N GLY A 24 6.10 -24.77 9.46
CA GLY A 24 6.45 -26.20 9.38
C GLY A 24 6.55 -26.76 7.96
N GLY A 25 6.24 -25.98 6.91
CA GLY A 25 6.43 -26.39 5.53
C GLY A 25 6.35 -25.25 4.52
N VAL A 26 6.46 -25.60 3.24
CA VAL A 26 6.31 -24.68 2.11
C VAL A 26 4.93 -24.88 1.50
N ARG A 27 4.15 -23.81 1.41
CA ARG A 27 2.85 -23.80 0.72
C ARG A 27 2.90 -22.95 -0.54
N LYS A 28 2.15 -23.35 -1.56
CA LYS A 28 1.92 -22.50 -2.74
C LYS A 28 0.99 -21.35 -2.35
N GLY A 29 1.39 -20.14 -2.71
CA GLY A 29 0.66 -18.90 -2.49
C GLY A 29 0.66 -18.03 -3.74
N ARG A 30 0.18 -16.80 -3.57
CA ARG A 30 0.25 -15.74 -4.56
C ARG A 30 0.81 -14.49 -3.89
N ALA A 31 1.60 -13.72 -4.64
CA ALA A 31 1.97 -12.36 -4.28
C ALA A 31 1.37 -11.41 -5.31
N ASP A 32 1.15 -10.17 -4.87
CA ASP A 32 0.41 -9.21 -5.68
C ASP A 32 1.24 -8.73 -6.88
N LEU A 33 2.55 -8.52 -6.67
CA LEU A 33 3.41 -7.97 -7.71
C LEU A 33 4.88 -8.43 -7.56
N TYR A 34 5.46 -8.94 -8.64
CA TYR A 34 6.90 -9.12 -8.80
C TYR A 34 7.46 -8.01 -9.67
N VAL A 35 8.62 -7.47 -9.31
CA VAL A 35 9.36 -6.51 -10.15
C VAL A 35 10.81 -6.94 -10.26
N TYR A 36 11.34 -7.01 -11.49
CA TYR A 36 12.75 -7.24 -11.78
C TYR A 36 13.37 -6.00 -12.44
N SER A 37 14.51 -5.57 -11.92
CA SER A 37 15.32 -4.50 -12.52
C SER A 37 16.50 -5.12 -13.29
N PRO A 38 16.52 -5.04 -14.63
CA PRO A 38 17.66 -5.51 -15.42
C PRO A 38 18.96 -4.79 -15.08
N THR A 39 18.88 -3.48 -14.82
CA THR A 39 20.04 -2.64 -14.47
C THR A 39 20.65 -3.04 -13.13
N ALA A 40 19.81 -3.25 -12.10
CA ALA A 40 20.28 -3.65 -10.77
C ALA A 40 20.46 -5.17 -10.63
N LYS A 41 20.11 -5.96 -11.66
CA LYS A 41 20.11 -7.42 -11.67
C LYS A 41 19.48 -8.03 -10.40
N SER A 42 18.38 -7.44 -9.96
CA SER A 42 17.71 -7.82 -8.71
C SER A 42 16.21 -7.71 -8.83
N SER A 43 15.54 -8.44 -7.97
CA SER A 43 14.09 -8.58 -7.92
C SER A 43 13.51 -8.16 -6.59
N VAL A 44 12.26 -7.69 -6.62
CA VAL A 44 11.46 -7.43 -5.43
C VAL A 44 10.08 -8.06 -5.56
N GLY A 45 9.71 -8.86 -4.57
CA GLY A 45 8.34 -9.33 -4.36
C GLY A 45 7.60 -8.33 -3.48
N ILE A 46 6.43 -7.89 -3.92
CA ILE A 46 5.62 -6.88 -3.23
C ILE A 46 4.27 -7.49 -2.88
N GLU A 47 3.95 -7.47 -1.59
CA GLU A 47 2.61 -7.77 -1.08
C GLU A 47 1.91 -6.43 -0.76
N ALA A 48 0.78 -6.20 -1.40
CA ALA A 48 0.02 -4.97 -1.31
C ALA A 48 -1.26 -5.16 -0.49
N LYS A 49 -1.54 -4.20 0.39
CA LYS A 49 -2.83 -4.07 1.08
C LYS A 49 -3.47 -2.74 0.74
N GLN A 50 -4.79 -2.68 0.86
CA GLN A 50 -5.54 -1.45 0.77
C GLN A 50 -6.16 -1.14 2.13
N ALA A 51 -6.12 0.13 2.52
CA ALA A 51 -6.82 0.65 3.68
C ALA A 51 -7.58 1.93 3.31
N TRP A 52 -8.83 2.02 3.74
CA TRP A 52 -9.59 3.26 3.65
C TRP A 52 -9.27 4.14 4.86
N VAL A 53 -8.92 5.39 4.61
CA VAL A 53 -8.60 6.37 5.66
C VAL A 53 -9.63 7.47 5.66
N THR A 54 -10.33 7.60 6.79
CA THR A 54 -11.27 8.68 7.09
C THR A 54 -10.69 9.60 8.17
N PRO A 55 -11.30 10.77 8.44
CA PRO A 55 -10.88 11.63 9.54
C PRO A 55 -10.88 10.94 10.91
N GLU A 56 -11.69 9.91 11.08
CA GLU A 56 -11.84 9.13 12.31
C GLU A 56 -10.91 7.91 12.38
N THR A 57 -10.11 7.65 11.34
CA THR A 57 -9.20 6.50 11.32
C THR A 57 -8.08 6.68 12.33
N SER A 58 -7.98 5.74 13.27
CA SER A 58 -6.93 5.78 14.30
C SER A 58 -5.55 5.40 13.75
N VAL A 59 -4.51 5.94 14.38
CA VAL A 59 -3.10 5.59 14.11
C VAL A 59 -2.87 4.08 14.25
N ASP A 60 -3.43 3.45 15.29
CA ASP A 60 -3.33 2.00 15.50
C ASP A 60 -3.88 1.18 14.34
N SER A 61 -4.95 1.66 13.70
CA SER A 61 -5.53 0.99 12.53
C SER A 61 -4.57 1.06 11.33
N MET A 62 -3.91 2.20 11.14
CA MET A 62 -2.87 2.36 10.12
C MET A 62 -1.66 1.46 10.42
N ILE A 63 -1.21 1.40 11.68
CA ILE A 63 -0.11 0.53 12.09
C ILE A 63 -0.46 -0.94 11.82
N LYS A 64 -1.67 -1.39 12.17
CA LYS A 64 -2.10 -2.77 11.95
C LYS A 64 -2.02 -3.18 10.48
N VAL A 65 -2.46 -2.33 9.55
CA VAL A 65 -2.37 -2.66 8.12
C VAL A 65 -0.93 -2.66 7.61
N VAL A 66 -0.08 -1.76 8.10
CA VAL A 66 1.36 -1.74 7.75
C VAL A 66 2.05 -3.00 8.25
N LYS A 67 1.80 -3.40 9.51
CA LYS A 67 2.32 -4.65 10.08
C LYS A 67 1.87 -5.86 9.26
N ARG A 68 0.59 -5.91 8.90
CA ARG A 68 0.04 -7.00 8.07
C ARG A 68 0.74 -7.07 6.72
N ALA A 69 0.89 -5.94 6.01
CA ALA A 69 1.58 -5.92 4.72
C ALA A 69 3.05 -6.37 4.84
N ASN A 70 3.76 -5.90 5.88
CA ASN A 70 5.15 -6.31 6.15
C ASN A 70 5.27 -7.81 6.45
N ASN A 71 4.41 -8.32 7.33
CA ASN A 71 4.45 -9.72 7.77
C ASN A 71 4.05 -10.66 6.61
N ASP A 72 3.03 -10.32 5.83
CA ASP A 72 2.65 -11.10 4.64
C ASP A 72 3.76 -11.09 3.58
N ALA A 73 4.46 -9.96 3.38
CA ALA A 73 5.61 -9.89 2.48
C ALA A 73 6.81 -10.72 2.97
N MET A 74 7.00 -10.86 4.28
CA MET A 74 8.07 -11.69 4.85
C MET A 74 7.88 -13.17 4.60
N ASP A 75 6.65 -13.62 4.41
CA ASP A 75 6.37 -15.05 4.26
C ASP A 75 6.71 -15.55 2.85
N GLY A 76 6.89 -14.67 1.84
CA GLY A 76 7.34 -15.04 0.48
C GLY A 76 8.85 -15.31 0.39
N ASN A 77 9.29 -16.13 -0.58
CA ASN A 77 10.70 -16.56 -0.75
C ASN A 77 11.21 -16.51 -2.21
N ASP A 78 10.55 -15.73 -3.04
CA ASP A 78 10.57 -15.81 -4.50
C ASP A 78 11.28 -14.63 -5.18
N ALA A 79 11.86 -13.73 -4.39
CA ALA A 79 12.59 -12.55 -4.86
C ALA A 79 13.76 -12.20 -3.93
N ASP A 80 14.76 -11.50 -4.47
CA ASP A 80 15.97 -11.07 -3.73
C ASP A 80 15.60 -10.15 -2.55
N PHE A 81 14.60 -9.29 -2.78
CA PHE A 81 14.03 -8.40 -1.79
C PHE A 81 12.52 -8.62 -1.67
N ARG A 82 11.98 -8.23 -0.52
CA ARG A 82 10.55 -8.30 -0.22
C ARG A 82 10.10 -6.97 0.33
N ALA A 83 8.89 -6.54 -0.02
CA ALA A 83 8.32 -5.30 0.48
C ALA A 83 6.83 -5.43 0.74
N GLY A 84 6.39 -4.83 1.85
CA GLY A 84 4.98 -4.57 2.09
C GLY A 84 4.61 -3.20 1.52
N ALA A 85 3.53 -3.15 0.74
CA ALA A 85 2.94 -1.93 0.24
C ALA A 85 1.53 -1.73 0.84
N VAL A 86 1.19 -0.49 1.19
CA VAL A 86 -0.16 -0.13 1.63
C VAL A 86 -0.66 1.06 0.82
N PHE A 87 -1.82 0.88 0.19
CA PHE A 87 -2.59 1.94 -0.44
C PHE A 87 -3.59 2.51 0.57
N PHE A 88 -3.21 3.63 1.17
CA PHE A 88 -4.12 4.43 2.00
C PHE A 88 -5.00 5.28 1.09
N THR A 89 -6.21 4.78 0.84
CA THR A 89 -7.18 5.47 0.00
C THR A 89 -8.00 6.40 0.87
N LEU A 90 -7.87 7.69 0.60
CA LEU A 90 -8.44 8.74 1.44
C LEU A 90 -9.93 8.88 1.15
N LYS A 91 -10.76 8.94 2.19
CA LYS A 91 -12.22 9.02 2.13
C LYS A 91 -12.72 10.08 3.09
N ILE A 92 -13.50 11.03 2.59
CA ILE A 92 -14.12 12.05 3.45
C ILE A 92 -15.57 12.33 3.03
N SER A 93 -16.40 12.80 3.95
CA SER A 93 -17.80 13.15 3.71
C SER A 93 -18.01 14.62 3.31
N ASN A 94 -17.02 15.49 3.54
CA ASN A 94 -17.08 16.92 3.23
C ASN A 94 -15.87 17.36 2.38
N ARG A 95 -16.04 18.35 1.48
CA ARG A 95 -14.94 18.91 0.67
C ARG A 95 -14.04 19.88 1.43
N VAL A 96 -14.58 20.52 2.46
CA VAL A 96 -13.83 21.47 3.28
C VAL A 96 -12.71 20.71 3.99
N GLY A 97 -11.48 21.26 3.95
CA GLY A 97 -10.34 20.65 4.65
C GLY A 97 -9.67 19.47 3.93
N ILE A 98 -9.94 19.22 2.63
CA ILE A 98 -9.24 18.13 1.90
C ILE A 98 -7.71 18.24 1.99
N GLY A 99 -7.17 19.44 1.76
CA GLY A 99 -5.71 19.66 1.77
C GLY A 99 -5.15 19.32 3.15
N GLU A 100 -5.71 19.94 4.18
CA GLU A 100 -5.36 19.68 5.58
C GLU A 100 -5.48 18.19 5.95
N PHE A 101 -6.53 17.50 5.49
CA PHE A 101 -6.68 16.08 5.75
C PHE A 101 -5.59 15.24 5.08
N VAL A 102 -5.24 15.53 3.82
CA VAL A 102 -4.15 14.87 3.10
C VAL A 102 -2.83 15.12 3.84
N ASP A 103 -2.54 16.38 4.17
CA ASP A 103 -1.28 16.79 4.82
C ASP A 103 -1.16 16.14 6.20
N ARG A 104 -2.21 16.20 7.03
CA ARG A 104 -2.26 15.52 8.32
C ARG A 104 -2.08 14.01 8.20
N THR A 105 -2.66 13.39 7.17
CA THR A 105 -2.48 11.95 6.94
C THR A 105 -1.03 11.63 6.55
N LEU A 106 -0.43 12.43 5.66
CA LEU A 106 0.99 12.28 5.30
C LEU A 106 1.89 12.44 6.53
N ASP A 107 1.66 13.44 7.36
CA ASP A 107 2.45 13.67 8.57
C ASP A 107 2.26 12.53 9.58
N THR A 108 1.03 12.04 9.74
CA THR A 108 0.75 10.86 10.56
C THR A 108 1.53 9.64 10.07
N LEU A 109 1.52 9.38 8.76
CA LEU A 109 2.25 8.25 8.15
C LEU A 109 3.76 8.38 8.32
N ARG A 110 4.31 9.60 8.22
CA ARG A 110 5.72 9.91 8.49
C ARG A 110 6.11 9.79 9.96
N MET A 111 5.15 9.85 10.88
CA MET A 111 5.41 9.75 12.32
C MET A 111 5.12 8.35 12.88
N LEU A 112 4.70 7.39 12.05
CA LEU A 112 4.45 6.03 12.52
C LEU A 112 5.72 5.41 13.10
N PRO A 113 5.63 4.59 14.15
CA PRO A 113 6.78 3.84 14.66
C PRO A 113 7.43 2.95 13.58
N ILE A 114 6.63 2.51 12.62
CA ILE A 114 7.07 1.77 11.44
C ILE A 114 7.18 2.75 10.28
N GLN A 115 8.40 3.23 10.03
CA GLN A 115 8.68 4.23 9.00
C GLN A 115 8.62 3.63 7.58
N PRO A 116 8.11 4.37 6.58
CA PRO A 116 8.21 3.94 5.18
C PRO A 116 9.64 4.05 4.68
N ASP A 117 10.06 3.13 3.80
CA ASP A 117 11.26 3.33 2.99
C ASP A 117 10.93 4.22 1.78
N LEU A 118 9.70 4.15 1.27
CA LEU A 118 9.18 5.03 0.23
C LEU A 118 7.75 5.47 0.55
N LEU A 119 7.46 6.73 0.28
CA LEU A 119 6.13 7.31 0.39
C LEU A 119 5.85 8.11 -0.88
N ALA A 120 4.76 7.77 -1.57
CA ALA A 120 4.28 8.49 -2.74
C ALA A 120 2.79 8.79 -2.58
N TRP A 121 2.30 9.86 -3.17
CA TRP A 121 0.88 10.19 -3.11
C TRP A 121 0.41 10.81 -4.41
N SER A 122 -0.87 10.67 -4.70
CA SER A 122 -1.53 11.32 -5.82
C SER A 122 -2.86 11.88 -5.38
N THR A 123 -3.04 13.19 -5.59
CA THR A 123 -4.28 13.90 -5.36
C THR A 123 -4.83 14.39 -6.70
N PRO A 124 -5.78 13.68 -7.34
CA PRO A 124 -6.29 14.09 -8.64
C PRO A 124 -6.90 15.49 -8.56
N ARG A 125 -6.54 16.35 -9.52
CA ARG A 125 -7.06 17.72 -9.63
C ARG A 125 -8.59 17.74 -9.71
N ILE A 126 -9.16 16.73 -10.37
CA ILE A 126 -10.60 16.50 -10.43
C ILE A 126 -11.00 15.63 -9.25
N ARG A 127 -11.53 16.26 -8.20
CA ARG A 127 -12.10 15.57 -7.02
C ARG A 127 -13.47 15.01 -7.41
N ALA A 128 -13.45 13.82 -8.03
CA ALA A 128 -14.66 13.13 -8.45
C ALA A 128 -15.60 12.94 -7.26
N ARG A 129 -16.86 13.35 -7.42
CA ARG A 129 -17.95 12.97 -6.52
C ARG A 129 -18.35 11.56 -6.89
N THR A 130 -18.23 10.64 -5.95
CA THR A 130 -18.88 9.34 -6.09
C THR A 130 -20.04 9.32 -5.09
N ARG A 131 -21.26 9.16 -5.60
CA ARG A 131 -22.37 8.71 -4.76
C ARG A 131 -22.07 7.24 -4.42
N VAL A 132 -21.41 7.00 -3.30
CA VAL A 132 -21.47 5.66 -2.72
C VAL A 132 -22.85 5.56 -2.10
N ARG A 133 -23.62 4.58 -2.55
CA ARG A 133 -24.93 4.24 -1.99
C ARG A 133 -24.70 3.53 -0.66
N ASP A 134 -24.12 4.23 0.30
CA ASP A 134 -24.25 3.85 1.71
C ASP A 134 -25.74 4.07 2.06
N ASP A 135 -26.34 3.19 2.84
CA ASP A 135 -27.77 3.20 3.21
C ASP A 135 -28.23 4.56 3.77
N LYS A 136 -27.26 5.37 4.22
CA LYS A 136 -27.41 6.71 4.77
C LYS A 136 -27.41 7.85 3.74
N LYS A 137 -27.33 7.58 2.43
CA LYS A 137 -27.31 8.59 1.34
C LYS A 137 -26.21 9.66 1.50
N VAL A 138 -25.07 9.32 2.10
CA VAL A 138 -23.96 10.26 2.33
C VAL A 138 -23.08 10.37 1.09
N PHE A 139 -22.74 11.60 0.68
CA PHE A 139 -21.77 11.84 -0.38
C PHE A 139 -20.34 11.66 0.16
N HIS A 140 -19.50 10.96 -0.60
CA HIS A 140 -18.09 10.84 -0.28
C HIS A 140 -17.21 11.44 -1.38
N TYR A 141 -16.06 11.93 -0.95
CA TYR A 141 -14.99 12.43 -1.79
C TYR A 141 -13.75 11.56 -1.60
N TRP A 142 -13.06 11.35 -2.70
CA TRP A 142 -11.82 10.59 -2.79
C TRP A 142 -10.70 11.55 -3.17
N PRO A 143 -10.09 12.25 -2.21
CA PRO A 143 -9.14 13.30 -2.52
C PRO A 143 -7.81 12.76 -3.06
N GLY A 144 -7.53 11.47 -2.89
CA GLY A 144 -6.32 10.85 -3.38
C GLY A 144 -6.03 9.49 -2.76
N VAL A 145 -4.86 8.97 -3.12
CA VAL A 145 -4.28 7.76 -2.55
C VAL A 145 -2.84 8.07 -2.11
N ILE A 146 -2.46 7.52 -0.97
CA ILE A 146 -1.08 7.53 -0.49
C ILE A 146 -0.56 6.09 -0.55
N LEU A 147 0.55 5.88 -1.22
CA LEU A 147 1.28 4.64 -1.29
C LEU A 147 2.42 4.67 -0.28
N PHE A 148 2.34 3.79 0.71
CA PHE A 148 3.36 3.53 1.70
C PHE A 148 4.06 2.23 1.34
N ILE A 149 5.38 2.24 1.17
CA ILE A 149 6.18 1.03 0.92
C ILE A 149 7.26 0.92 1.97
N ARG A 150 7.39 -0.29 2.51
CA ARG A 150 8.49 -0.65 3.41
C ARG A 150 9.08 -1.98 2.99
N ARG A 151 10.40 -2.03 2.90
CA ARG A 151 11.16 -3.26 2.74
C ARG A 151 10.93 -4.14 3.96
N ALA A 152 10.51 -5.37 3.69
CA ALA A 152 10.25 -6.37 4.72
C ALA A 152 11.55 -6.64 5.50
N LYS A 153 11.55 -6.29 6.78
CA LYS A 153 12.69 -6.46 7.71
C LYS A 153 12.13 -6.73 9.10
N ASN A 154 12.43 -7.91 9.66
CA ASN A 154 11.97 -8.39 10.97
C ASN A 154 10.43 -8.46 11.11
N ARG A 155 9.92 -9.44 11.87
CA ARG A 155 8.47 -9.48 12.17
C ARG A 155 8.11 -8.30 13.09
N LEU A 156 7.05 -7.57 12.74
CA LEU A 156 6.58 -6.35 13.42
C LEU A 156 5.28 -6.57 14.17
#